data_AF-A0A497SHT1-F1
#
_entry.id   AF-A0A497SHT1-F1
#
_cell.length_a   1.000
_cell.length_b   1.000
_cell.length_c   1.000
_cell.angle_alpha   90.00
_cell.angle_beta   90.00
_cell.angle_gamma   90.00
#
_symmetry.space_group_name_H-M   'P 1'
#
loop_
_entity.id
_entity.type
_entity.pdbx_description
1 polymer ?
#
loop_
_entity_poly.entity_id
_entity_poly.type
_entity_poly.pdbx_seq_one_letter_code
_entity_poly.pdbx_strand_id
1 'polypeptide(L)'
;KRVRSRFIFEPLYFPPYKVKDIVEILKPRAEIGLVKGAINLELIEKIAELAQGDARIAIQMLGKAAENAELAGRKKISERDVDRAWESFRKQRQSYLLSKLNRDQNILYEIIKQNPRIESSEIYRKYEEKARKLGIKPIAPRTIRKYLTKLIEINLISVINEEGRRRRFLCSDFNQ
;
A
#
# COMPACT_ATOMS: atom_id res chain seq x y z
N LYS A 1 30.98 -9.04 -6.50
CA LYS A 1 31.13 -7.69 -5.88
C LYS A 1 32.18 -6.80 -6.61
N ARG A 2 32.30 -6.82 -7.95
CA ARG A 2 33.33 -6.05 -8.71
C ARG A 2 32.80 -4.85 -9.52
N VAL A 3 31.49 -4.66 -9.60
CA VAL A 3 30.86 -3.63 -10.45
C VAL A 3 30.77 -2.26 -9.75
N ARG A 4 30.59 -2.25 -8.42
CA ARG A 4 30.47 -0.99 -7.64
C ARG A 4 31.78 -0.20 -7.51
N SER A 5 32.95 -0.82 -7.69
CA SER A 5 34.24 -0.16 -7.44
C SER A 5 34.77 0.68 -8.61
N ARG A 6 34.12 0.63 -9.78
CA ARG A 6 34.49 1.43 -10.97
C ARG A 6 33.36 2.35 -11.46
N PHE A 7 32.25 2.37 -10.75
CA PHE A 7 31.05 3.12 -11.13
C PHE A 7 30.98 4.38 -10.26
N ILE A 8 31.45 5.51 -10.80
CA ILE A 8 31.23 6.83 -10.20
C ILE A 8 29.85 7.29 -10.67
N PHE A 9 28.86 7.28 -9.78
CA PHE A 9 27.51 7.76 -10.07
C PHE A 9 27.20 8.91 -9.11
N GLU A 10 26.77 10.05 -9.65
CA GLU A 10 26.12 11.07 -8.85
C GLU A 10 24.65 10.68 -8.67
N PRO A 11 24.20 10.38 -7.44
CA PRO A 11 22.83 9.95 -7.22
C PRO A 11 21.85 11.11 -7.47
N LEU A 12 21.10 11.03 -8.57
CA LEU A 12 19.95 11.91 -8.78
C LEU A 12 18.76 11.40 -7.97
N TYR A 13 18.37 12.16 -6.96
CA TYR A 13 17.24 11.84 -6.08
C TYR A 13 15.94 12.41 -6.63
N PHE A 14 14.91 11.57 -6.75
CA PHE A 14 13.56 11.98 -7.12
C PHE A 14 12.68 11.95 -5.86
N PRO A 15 12.44 13.10 -5.20
CA PRO A 15 11.54 13.14 -4.07
C PRO A 15 10.10 12.82 -4.51
N PRO A 16 9.24 12.34 -3.59
CA PRO A 16 7.81 12.27 -3.84
C PRO A 16 7.27 13.65 -4.26
N TYR A 17 6.31 13.65 -5.18
CA TYR A 17 5.67 14.89 -5.62
C TYR A 17 4.92 15.55 -4.45
N LYS A 18 4.93 16.88 -4.41
CA LYS A 18 4.02 17.61 -3.51
C LYS A 18 2.61 17.52 -4.08
N VAL A 19 1.61 17.71 -3.22
CA VAL A 19 0.19 17.75 -3.64
C VAL A 19 -0.02 18.74 -4.79
N LYS A 20 0.57 19.94 -4.69
CA LYS A 20 0.51 20.97 -5.75
C LYS A 20 1.09 20.48 -7.08
N ASP A 21 2.20 19.75 -7.06
CA ASP A 21 2.83 19.23 -8.27
C ASP A 21 1.92 18.17 -8.93
N ILE A 22 1.28 17.31 -8.13
CA ILE A 22 0.31 16.33 -8.65
C ILE A 22 -0.91 17.03 -9.25
N VAL A 23 -1.42 18.09 -8.62
CA VAL A 23 -2.53 18.89 -9.16
C VAL A 23 -2.18 19.45 -10.54
N GLU A 24 -0.97 20.01 -10.69
CA GLU A 24 -0.49 20.52 -11.98
C GLU A 24 -0.29 19.42 -13.03
N ILE A 25 0.02 18.19 -12.61
CA ILE A 25 0.04 17.03 -13.51
C ILE A 25 -1.39 16.60 -13.91
N LEU A 26 -2.35 16.65 -12.99
CA LEU A 26 -3.71 16.17 -13.22
C LEU A 26 -4.57 17.12 -14.04
N LYS A 27 -4.43 18.44 -13.88
CA LYS A 27 -5.18 19.46 -14.63
C LYS A 27 -5.16 19.24 -16.16
N PRO A 28 -3.99 19.16 -16.83
CA PRO A 28 -3.96 18.94 -18.28
C PRO A 28 -4.47 17.55 -18.66
N ARG A 29 -4.32 16.55 -17.78
CA ARG A 29 -4.88 15.20 -18.01
C ARG A 29 -6.39 15.19 -17.94
N ALA A 30 -6.99 15.94 -17.02
CA ALA A 30 -8.43 16.12 -16.93
C ALA A 30 -8.96 16.90 -18.13
N GLU A 31 -8.25 17.94 -18.58
CA GLU A 31 -8.65 18.75 -19.74
C GLU A 31 -8.65 17.94 -21.05
N ILE A 32 -7.64 17.10 -21.27
CA ILE A 32 -7.54 16.27 -22.48
C ILE A 32 -8.45 15.04 -22.38
N GLY A 33 -8.56 14.44 -21.19
CA GLY A 33 -9.18 13.13 -21.00
C GLY A 33 -10.65 13.16 -20.58
N LEU A 34 -11.18 14.29 -20.12
CA LEU A 34 -12.55 14.41 -19.63
C LEU A 34 -13.33 15.49 -20.39
N VAL A 35 -14.66 15.33 -20.41
CA VAL A 35 -15.55 16.37 -20.93
C VAL A 35 -15.42 17.64 -20.08
N LYS A 36 -15.47 18.81 -20.73
CA LYS A 36 -15.40 20.11 -20.04
C LYS A 36 -16.41 20.20 -18.89
N GLY A 37 -15.92 20.49 -17.69
CA GLY A 37 -16.74 20.60 -16.48
C GLY A 37 -17.15 19.27 -15.84
N ALA A 38 -16.56 18.14 -16.24
CA ALA A 38 -16.81 16.84 -15.63
C ALA A 38 -16.22 16.70 -14.22
N ILE A 39 -15.17 17.47 -13.89
CA ILE A 39 -14.51 17.47 -12.58
C ILE A 39 -14.21 18.91 -12.14
N ASN A 40 -14.26 19.19 -10.84
CA ASN A 40 -13.88 20.46 -10.25
C ASN A 40 -12.45 20.38 -9.67
N LEU A 41 -11.87 21.53 -9.31
CA LEU A 41 -10.51 21.59 -8.77
C LEU A 41 -10.40 20.89 -7.40
N GLU A 42 -11.42 20.99 -6.55
CA GLU A 42 -11.46 20.35 -5.23
C GLU A 42 -11.30 18.82 -5.32
N LEU A 43 -11.95 18.17 -6.28
CA LEU A 43 -11.80 16.73 -6.48
C LEU A 43 -10.42 16.36 -7.04
N ILE A 44 -9.81 17.23 -7.85
CA ILE A 44 -8.42 17.05 -8.32
C ILE A 44 -7.45 17.13 -7.14
N GLU A 45 -7.63 18.10 -6.25
CA GLU A 45 -6.85 18.25 -5.02
C GLU A 45 -7.01 17.04 -4.10
N LYS A 46 -8.25 16.56 -3.90
CA LYS A 46 -8.51 15.33 -3.14
C LYS A 46 -7.79 14.11 -3.72
N ILE A 47 -7.81 13.93 -5.04
CA ILE A 47 -7.06 12.85 -5.72
C ILE A 47 -5.56 13.01 -5.48
N ALA A 48 -5.03 14.24 -5.53
CA ALA A 48 -3.62 14.51 -5.30
C ALA A 48 -3.16 14.21 -3.87
N GLU A 49 -3.99 14.53 -2.87
CA GLU A 49 -3.75 14.19 -1.46
C GLU A 49 -3.73 12.67 -1.24
N LEU A 50 -4.73 11.96 -1.76
CA LEU A 50 -4.85 10.50 -1.66
C LEU A 50 -3.68 9.77 -2.34
N ALA A 51 -3.06 10.37 -3.36
CA ALA A 51 -1.95 9.77 -4.08
C ALA A 51 -0.62 9.76 -3.31
N GLN A 52 -0.51 10.50 -2.19
CA GLN A 52 0.65 10.52 -1.30
C GLN A 52 2.01 10.68 -2.02
N GLY A 53 2.05 11.54 -3.05
CA GLY A 53 3.27 11.83 -3.81
C GLY A 53 3.55 10.92 -5.02
N ASP A 54 2.69 9.94 -5.31
CA ASP A 54 2.80 9.10 -6.51
C ASP A 54 1.83 9.57 -7.62
N ALA A 55 2.37 10.30 -8.60
CA ALA A 55 1.61 10.79 -9.75
C ALA A 55 0.93 9.67 -10.57
N ARG A 56 1.49 8.44 -10.57
CA ARG A 56 0.88 7.30 -11.27
C ARG A 56 -0.40 6.85 -10.58
N ILE A 57 -0.43 6.88 -9.25
CA ILE A 57 -1.64 6.57 -8.47
C ILE A 57 -2.69 7.65 -8.75
N ALA A 58 -2.30 8.91 -8.71
CA ALA A 58 -3.19 10.05 -8.99
C ALA A 58 -3.88 9.92 -10.35
N ILE A 59 -3.12 9.66 -11.42
CA ILE A 59 -3.66 9.53 -12.78
C ILE A 59 -4.61 8.33 -12.89
N GLN A 60 -4.26 7.19 -12.29
CA GLN A 60 -5.14 6.01 -12.28
C GLN A 60 -6.44 6.27 -11.51
N MET A 61 -6.37 6.97 -10.38
CA MET A 61 -7.55 7.35 -9.62
C MET A 61 -8.46 8.30 -10.39
N LEU A 62 -7.89 9.28 -11.10
CA LEU A 62 -8.67 10.18 -11.97
C LEU A 62 -9.45 9.40 -13.03
N GLY A 63 -8.77 8.48 -13.74
CA GLY A 63 -9.42 7.63 -14.73
C GLY A 63 -10.51 6.75 -14.12
N LYS A 64 -10.23 6.12 -12.97
CA LYS A 64 -11.21 5.23 -12.31
C LYS A 64 -12.41 6.00 -11.76
N ALA A 65 -12.22 7.22 -11.27
CA ALA A 65 -13.31 8.07 -10.81
C ALA A 65 -14.22 8.50 -11.98
N ALA A 66 -13.64 8.79 -13.14
CA ALA A 66 -14.40 9.06 -14.37
C ALA A 66 -15.23 7.85 -14.80
N GLU A 67 -14.62 6.67 -14.85
CA GLU A 67 -15.29 5.41 -15.18
C GLU A 67 -16.45 5.11 -14.21
N ASN A 68 -16.24 5.32 -12.90
CA ASN A 68 -17.28 5.14 -11.88
C ASN A 68 -18.49 6.08 -12.11
N ALA A 69 -18.24 7.34 -12.50
CA ALA A 69 -19.30 8.28 -12.82
C ALA A 69 -20.06 7.89 -14.09
N GLU A 70 -19.34 7.45 -15.13
CA GLU A 70 -19.90 7.00 -16.40
C GLU A 70 -20.76 5.75 -16.24
N LEU A 71 -20.28 4.74 -15.50
CA LEU A 71 -21.05 3.54 -15.15
C LEU A 71 -22.32 3.86 -14.34
N ALA A 72 -22.31 4.98 -13.60
CA ALA A 72 -23.48 5.47 -12.89
C ALA A 72 -24.39 6.39 -13.74
N GLY A 73 -24.11 6.53 -15.04
CA GLY A 73 -24.87 7.37 -15.96
C GLY A 73 -24.70 8.88 -15.73
N ARG A 74 -23.66 9.30 -15.00
CA ARG A 74 -23.43 10.71 -14.63
C ARG A 74 -22.33 11.34 -15.49
N LYS A 75 -22.56 12.59 -15.88
CA LYS A 75 -21.58 13.41 -16.64
C LYS A 75 -20.56 14.13 -15.75
N LYS A 76 -20.81 14.17 -14.43
CA LYS A 76 -19.94 14.81 -13.43
C LYS A 76 -19.45 13.79 -12.43
N ILE A 77 -18.14 13.83 -12.18
CA ILE A 77 -17.47 13.08 -11.13
C ILE A 77 -17.89 13.67 -9.80
N SER A 78 -18.27 12.79 -8.89
CA SER A 78 -18.63 13.13 -7.51
C SER A 78 -17.55 12.66 -6.55
N GLU A 79 -17.58 13.16 -5.33
CA GLU A 79 -16.68 12.71 -4.27
C GLU A 79 -16.75 11.19 -4.04
N ARG A 80 -17.97 10.62 -4.13
CA ARG A 80 -18.19 9.17 -3.99
C ARG A 80 -17.46 8.35 -5.04
N ASP A 81 -17.23 8.90 -6.24
CA ASP A 81 -16.50 8.20 -7.31
C ASP A 81 -15.02 8.14 -7.02
N VAL A 82 -14.47 9.22 -6.45
CA VAL A 82 -13.08 9.30 -5.99
C VAL A 82 -12.86 8.34 -4.83
N ASP A 83 -13.76 8.30 -3.86
CA ASP A 83 -13.66 7.38 -2.71
C ASP A 83 -13.71 5.91 -3.16
N ARG A 84 -14.62 5.57 -4.08
CA ARG A 84 -14.68 4.22 -4.67
C ARG A 84 -13.43 3.89 -5.48
N ALA A 85 -12.89 4.85 -6.24
CA ALA A 85 -11.64 4.66 -6.97
C ALA A 85 -10.47 4.38 -6.01
N TRP A 86 -10.39 5.12 -4.91
CA TRP A 86 -9.39 4.90 -3.86
C TRP A 86 -9.53 3.54 -3.19
N GLU A 87 -10.75 3.14 -2.81
CA GLU A 87 -10.98 1.84 -2.18
C GLU A 87 -10.65 0.68 -3.13
N SER A 88 -11.05 0.78 -4.40
CA SER A 88 -10.69 -0.20 -5.43
C SER A 88 -9.18 -0.30 -5.59
N PHE A 89 -8.49 0.83 -5.69
CA PHE A 89 -7.03 0.87 -5.78
C PHE A 89 -6.36 0.22 -4.55
N ARG A 90 -6.82 0.54 -3.35
CA ARG A 90 -6.32 -0.06 -2.09
C ARG A 90 -6.47 -1.58 -2.10
N LYS A 91 -7.65 -2.09 -2.46
CA LYS A 91 -7.91 -3.53 -2.55
C LYS A 91 -7.02 -4.21 -3.59
N GLN A 92 -6.86 -3.62 -4.77
CA GLN A 92 -6.00 -4.15 -5.82
C GLN A 92 -4.53 -4.17 -5.39
N ARG A 93 -4.04 -3.08 -4.79
CA ARG A 93 -2.66 -2.99 -4.26
C ARG A 93 -2.42 -4.04 -3.19
N GLN A 94 -3.34 -4.19 -2.24
CA GLN A 94 -3.25 -5.20 -1.19
C GLN A 94 -3.24 -6.61 -1.78
N SER A 95 -4.17 -6.93 -2.68
CA SER A 95 -4.21 -8.23 -3.36
C SER A 95 -2.93 -8.52 -4.13
N TYR A 96 -2.37 -7.52 -4.82
CA TYR A 96 -1.10 -7.66 -5.52
C TYR A 96 0.06 -7.95 -4.56
N LEU A 97 0.18 -7.21 -3.45
CA LEU A 97 1.23 -7.45 -2.45
C LEU A 97 1.10 -8.84 -1.82
N LEU A 98 -0.12 -9.26 -1.48
CA LEU A 98 -0.39 -10.59 -0.94
C LEU A 98 -0.03 -11.70 -1.93
N SER A 99 -0.30 -11.51 -3.22
CA SER A 99 0.06 -12.48 -4.27
C SER A 99 1.56 -12.73 -4.41
N LYS A 100 2.40 -11.78 -3.95
CA LYS A 100 3.87 -11.89 -3.98
C LYS A 100 4.45 -12.55 -2.73
N LEU A 101 3.64 -12.80 -1.70
CA LEU A 101 4.11 -13.44 -0.48
C LEU A 101 4.37 -14.92 -0.71
N ASN A 102 5.46 -15.43 -0.16
CA ASN A 102 5.69 -16.86 -0.08
C ASN A 102 4.76 -17.49 0.98
N ARG A 103 4.74 -18.82 1.04
CA ARG A 103 3.89 -19.58 1.97
C ARG A 103 4.06 -19.14 3.43
N ASP A 104 5.29 -19.04 3.92
CA ASP A 104 5.55 -18.74 5.32
C ASP A 104 5.24 -17.28 5.66
N GLN A 105 5.48 -16.35 4.73
CA GLN A 105 5.07 -14.96 4.84
C GLN A 105 3.55 -14.81 4.91
N ASN A 106 2.81 -15.56 4.09
CA ASN A 106 1.34 -15.60 4.15
C ASN A 106 0.86 -16.14 5.50
N ILE A 107 1.46 -17.22 6.00
CA ILE A 107 1.12 -17.77 7.32
C ILE A 107 1.32 -16.72 8.42
N LEU A 108 2.46 -16.00 8.39
CA LEU A 108 2.75 -14.94 9.36
C LEU A 108 1.76 -13.78 9.25
N TYR A 109 1.44 -13.34 8.03
CA TYR A 109 0.44 -12.29 7.80
C TYR A 109 -0.92 -12.68 8.38
N GLU A 110 -1.40 -13.89 8.09
CA GLU A 110 -2.68 -14.39 8.61
C GLU A 110 -2.70 -14.51 10.14
N ILE A 111 -1.59 -14.89 10.77
CA ILE A 111 -1.48 -14.92 12.24
C ILE A 111 -1.64 -13.51 12.81
N ILE A 112 -0.98 -12.51 12.24
CA ILE A 112 -1.07 -11.12 12.71
C ILE A 112 -2.47 -10.56 12.45
N LYS A 113 -3.07 -10.88 11.30
CA LYS A 113 -4.43 -10.45 10.94
C LYS A 113 -5.48 -10.97 11.93
N GLN A 114 -5.33 -12.21 12.39
CA GLN A 114 -6.25 -12.84 13.35
C GLN A 114 -5.99 -12.42 14.80
N ASN A 115 -4.83 -11.82 15.09
CA ASN A 115 -4.40 -11.47 16.44
C ASN A 115 -3.85 -10.04 16.42
N PRO A 116 -4.71 -9.00 16.41
CA PRO A 116 -4.25 -7.62 16.40
C PRO A 116 -3.42 -7.30 17.65
N ARG A 117 -2.36 -6.52 17.49
CA ARG A 117 -1.40 -6.15 18.55
C ARG A 117 -0.65 -7.33 19.18
N ILE A 118 -0.47 -8.41 18.44
CA ILE A 118 0.27 -9.61 18.87
C ILE A 118 1.76 -9.30 19.11
N GLU A 119 2.34 -9.90 20.15
CA GLU A 119 3.77 -9.75 20.44
C GLU A 119 4.65 -10.65 19.56
N SER A 120 5.91 -10.28 19.38
CA SER A 120 6.89 -11.10 18.63
C SER A 120 6.93 -12.55 19.12
N SER A 121 6.97 -12.77 20.44
CA SER A 121 7.00 -14.08 21.11
C SER A 121 5.83 -14.97 20.69
N GLU A 122 4.62 -14.41 20.73
CA GLU A 122 3.39 -15.10 20.36
C GLU A 122 3.31 -15.42 18.87
N ILE A 123 3.83 -14.53 18.01
CA ILE A 123 3.93 -14.80 16.57
C ILE A 123 4.77 -16.07 16.33
N TYR A 124 5.93 -16.21 16.97
CA TYR A 124 6.77 -17.40 16.81
C TYR A 124 6.03 -18.67 17.23
N ARG A 125 5.39 -18.64 18.40
CA ARG A 125 4.66 -19.78 18.94
C ARG A 125 3.50 -20.20 18.03
N LYS A 126 2.64 -19.24 17.64
CA LYS A 126 1.50 -19.51 16.74
C LYS A 126 1.96 -19.97 15.36
N TYR A 127 3.09 -19.45 14.86
CA TYR A 127 3.68 -19.91 13.60
C TYR A 127 4.12 -21.36 13.69
N GLU A 128 4.84 -21.73 14.75
CA GLU A 128 5.33 -23.10 14.95
C GLU A 128 4.18 -24.10 15.11
N GLU A 129 3.16 -23.75 15.90
CA GLU A 129 1.92 -24.54 16.03
C GLU A 129 1.23 -24.74 14.67
N LYS A 130 1.09 -23.67 13.87
CA LYS A 130 0.46 -23.73 12.55
C LYS A 130 1.30 -24.53 11.54
N ALA A 131 2.63 -24.36 11.54
CA ALA A 131 3.53 -25.13 10.70
C ALA A 131 3.46 -26.62 11.00
N ARG A 132 3.45 -27.01 12.29
CA ARG A 132 3.27 -28.40 12.72
C ARG A 132 1.93 -28.98 12.27
N LYS A 133 0.82 -28.24 12.45
CA LYS A 133 -0.52 -28.66 12.00
C LYS A 133 -0.60 -28.87 10.48
N LEU A 134 0.14 -28.09 9.72
CA LEU A 134 0.21 -28.20 8.26
C LEU A 134 1.24 -29.24 7.76
N GLY A 135 1.95 -29.93 8.67
CA GLY A 135 3.00 -30.90 8.30
C GLY A 135 4.24 -30.26 7.68
N ILE A 136 4.48 -28.98 7.92
CA ILE A 136 5.60 -28.22 7.35
C ILE A 136 6.69 -28.05 8.40
N LYS A 137 7.96 -28.21 7.98
CA LYS A 137 9.12 -27.93 8.84
C LYS A 137 9.14 -26.45 9.25
N PRO A 138 9.11 -26.12 10.57
CA PRO A 138 9.19 -24.74 11.03
C PRO A 138 10.52 -24.08 10.59
N ILE A 139 10.43 -22.83 10.13
CA ILE A 139 11.61 -22.02 9.82
C ILE A 139 12.24 -21.46 11.10
N ALA A 140 13.54 -21.14 11.03
CA ALA A 140 14.27 -20.60 12.17
C ALA A 140 13.74 -19.20 12.60
N PRO A 141 13.83 -18.83 13.90
CA PRO A 141 13.40 -17.52 14.39
C PRO A 141 14.03 -16.33 13.66
N ARG A 142 15.28 -16.47 13.20
CA ARG A 142 15.97 -15.44 12.41
C ARG A 142 15.28 -15.18 11.06
N THR A 143 14.77 -16.23 10.41
CA THR A 143 14.03 -16.11 9.14
C THR A 143 12.68 -15.45 9.36
N ILE A 144 11.99 -15.78 10.45
CA ILE A 144 10.73 -15.12 10.83
C ILE A 144 10.96 -13.62 11.03
N ARG A 145 12.01 -13.20 11.74
CA ARG A 145 12.36 -11.78 11.88
C ARG A 145 12.57 -11.10 10.53
N LYS A 146 13.32 -11.74 9.63
CA LYS A 146 13.54 -11.25 8.26
C LYS A 146 12.21 -11.08 7.51
N TYR A 147 11.29 -12.03 7.65
CA TYR A 147 9.98 -11.96 7.00
C TYR A 147 9.09 -10.88 7.62
N LEU A 148 9.09 -10.72 8.94
CA LEU A 148 8.39 -9.62 9.61
C LEU A 148 8.91 -8.26 9.14
N THR A 149 10.24 -8.06 9.09
CA THR A 149 10.83 -6.84 8.52
C THR A 149 10.38 -6.62 7.08
N LYS A 150 10.35 -7.69 6.27
CA LYS A 150 9.91 -7.57 4.88
C LYS A 150 8.43 -7.18 4.77
N LEU A 151 7.56 -7.71 5.62
CA LEU A 151 6.14 -7.36 5.66
C LEU A 151 5.93 -5.90 6.09
N ILE A 152 6.78 -5.38 6.98
CA ILE A 152 6.79 -3.95 7.36
C ILE A 152 7.22 -3.09 6.18
N GLU A 153 8.32 -3.44 5.50
CA GLU A 153 8.84 -2.68 4.34
C GLU A 153 7.81 -2.51 3.22
N ILE A 154 6.93 -3.51 3.03
CA ILE A 154 5.88 -3.46 2.00
C ILE A 154 4.54 -2.93 2.53
N ASN A 155 4.51 -2.42 3.76
CA ASN A 155 3.32 -1.85 4.42
C ASN A 155 2.13 -2.81 4.50
N LEU A 156 2.37 -4.11 4.71
CA LEU A 156 1.30 -5.07 5.03
C LEU A 156 1.07 -5.19 6.54
N ILE A 157 2.10 -4.91 7.35
CA ILE A 157 2.01 -4.87 8.80
C ILE A 157 2.71 -3.62 9.33
N SER A 158 2.28 -3.13 10.48
CA SER A 158 2.93 -2.04 11.21
C SER A 158 3.32 -2.49 12.62
N VAL A 159 4.17 -1.69 13.26
CA VAL A 159 4.63 -1.91 14.63
C VAL A 159 4.10 -0.78 15.50
N ILE A 160 3.44 -1.13 16.61
CA ILE A 160 3.05 -0.17 17.64
C ILE A 160 4.07 -0.29 18.77
N ASN A 161 4.64 0.85 19.16
CA ASN A 161 5.44 0.96 20.37
C ASN A 161 4.51 1.46 21.48
N GLU A 162 3.97 0.55 22.29
CA GLU A 162 3.34 0.89 23.58
C GLU A 162 4.41 0.84 24.68
N GLU A 163 4.19 1.53 25.80
CA GLU A 163 5.14 1.68 26.92
C GLU A 163 5.82 0.35 27.31
N GLY A 164 7.06 0.16 26.87
CA GLY A 164 7.85 -1.05 27.09
C GLY A 164 8.80 -1.40 25.94
N ARG A 165 9.72 -2.35 26.17
CA ARG A 165 10.68 -2.84 25.15
C ARG A 165 10.07 -3.84 24.14
N ARG A 166 8.76 -4.09 24.19
CA ARG A 166 8.10 -5.17 23.42
C ARG A 166 7.38 -4.61 22.20
N ARG A 167 7.77 -5.11 21.01
CA ARG A 167 7.13 -4.75 19.74
C ARG A 167 5.85 -5.54 19.53
N ARG A 168 4.74 -4.83 19.34
CA ARG A 168 3.44 -5.38 18.95
C ARG A 168 3.17 -5.12 17.48
N PHE A 169 2.58 -6.10 16.80
CA PHE A 169 2.31 -6.04 15.36
C PHE A 169 0.81 -6.03 15.09
N LEU A 170 0.42 -5.29 14.07
CA LEU A 170 -0.92 -5.32 13.50
C LEU A 170 -0.82 -5.31 11.98
N CYS A 171 -1.86 -5.80 11.32
CA CYS A 171 -1.99 -5.56 9.90
C CYS A 171 -2.17 -4.06 9.66
N SER A 172 -1.46 -3.57 8.66
CA SER A 172 -1.75 -2.26 8.08
C SER A 172 -3.06 -2.38 7.33
N ASP A 173 -4.18 -2.43 8.06
CA ASP A 173 -5.38 -1.87 7.49
C ASP A 173 -4.98 -0.42 7.21
N PHE A 174 -4.95 -0.02 5.92
CA PHE A 174 -4.63 1.34 5.48
C PHE A 174 -5.69 2.36 5.96
N ASN A 175 -6.23 2.18 7.16
CA ASN A 175 -7.17 3.02 7.86
C ASN A 175 -6.37 3.94 8.77
N GLN A 176 -5.91 5.03 8.18
CA GLN A 176 -6.27 6.38 8.60
C GLN A 176 -6.30 7.25 7.35
#